data_AF-A0A6A5T7H4-F1
#
_entry.id   AF-A0A6A5T7H4-F1
#
_cell.length_a   1.000
_cell.length_b   1.000
_cell.length_c   1.000
_cell.angle_alpha   90.00
_cell.angle_beta   90.00
_cell.angle_gamma   90.00
#
_symmetry.space_group_name_H-M   'P 1'
#
loop_
_entity.id
_entity.type
_entity.pdbx_description
1 polymer ?
#
loop_
_entity_poly.entity_id
_entity_poly.type
_entity_poly.pdbx_seq_one_letter_code
_entity_poly.pdbx_strand_id
1 'polypeptide(L)'
;MEETSQTQLLMQALHTSLYNWNVCTLLSCIILICMGALIFCICTLLSCIKSQNLRKTLSPPPNWFPVPPPPPPPPPPPTPFQTSPTLVKSQLLAFSDATVDPYAPTIYVEDRLWTSIGGHSVGTEERPLGKTAMFAAHSLREHKRGNWTFRETTPDEVEQVLRLARDIAAGCLDKKNETNGYLYTPETVRDMQLTRNLGDKIKVYSLGRWIKGTLLAFSDSNTQYSLEIRLEKALNGLSVIHVPIRTREWFQGSELVKFLDCADCSDSDADMAEVVKVVKEEEEFTP
;
A
#
# COMPACT_ATOMS: atom_id res chain seq x y z
N MET A 1 24.73 -38.15 62.98
CA MET A 1 23.27 -38.02 62.80
C MET A 1 22.80 -36.56 62.64
N GLU A 2 23.64 -35.54 62.82
CA GLU A 2 23.24 -34.13 62.61
C GLU A 2 23.23 -33.65 61.15
N GLU A 3 24.05 -34.22 60.27
CA GLU A 3 24.14 -33.76 58.86
C GLU A 3 22.86 -33.97 58.05
N THR A 4 22.03 -34.96 58.39
CA THR A 4 20.76 -35.22 57.70
C THR A 4 19.69 -34.18 58.02
N SER A 5 19.81 -33.43 59.13
CA SER A 5 18.83 -32.41 59.52
C SER A 5 19.03 -31.10 58.73
N GLN A 6 20.27 -30.68 58.50
CA GLN A 6 20.58 -29.45 57.76
C GLN A 6 20.20 -29.54 56.28
N THR A 7 20.36 -30.70 55.66
CA THR A 7 20.01 -30.91 54.24
C THR A 7 18.50 -30.86 54.00
N GLN A 8 17.69 -31.37 54.94
CA GLN A 8 16.23 -31.27 54.85
C GLN A 8 15.73 -29.83 54.99
N LEU A 9 16.32 -29.05 55.91
CA LEU A 9 15.98 -27.63 56.10
C LEU A 9 16.31 -26.78 54.85
N LEU A 10 17.45 -27.04 54.21
CA LEU A 10 17.83 -26.36 52.96
C LEU A 10 16.91 -26.71 51.78
N MET A 11 16.55 -27.99 51.63
CA MET A 11 15.60 -28.42 50.60
C MET A 11 14.22 -27.78 50.78
N GLN A 12 13.75 -27.66 52.03
CA GLN A 12 12.46 -27.05 52.33
C GLN A 12 12.46 -25.53 52.10
N ALA A 13 13.58 -24.85 52.40
CA ALA A 13 13.76 -23.42 52.11
C ALA A 13 13.83 -23.13 50.60
N LEU A 14 14.49 -24.00 49.83
CA LEU A 14 14.56 -23.86 48.37
C LEU A 14 13.19 -24.09 47.70
N HIS A 15 12.43 -25.09 48.16
CA HIS A 15 11.08 -25.35 47.64
C HIS A 15 10.12 -24.19 47.91
N THR A 16 10.17 -23.59 49.10
CA THR A 16 9.32 -22.43 49.43
C THR A 16 9.72 -21.18 48.65
N SER A 17 11.02 -20.97 48.41
CA SER A 17 11.51 -19.86 47.57
C SER A 17 11.07 -20.00 46.11
N LEU A 18 11.26 -21.18 45.51
CA LEU A 18 10.84 -21.46 44.13
C LEU A 18 9.33 -21.34 43.92
N TYR A 19 8.54 -21.78 44.90
CA TYR A 19 7.09 -21.65 44.84
C TYR A 19 6.64 -20.19 44.86
N ASN A 20 7.24 -19.36 45.73
CA ASN A 20 6.92 -17.94 45.80
C ASN A 20 7.30 -17.17 44.53
N TRP A 21 8.42 -17.50 43.89
CA TRP A 21 8.82 -16.89 42.61
C TRP A 21 7.83 -17.22 41.50
N ASN A 22 7.43 -18.49 41.37
CA ASN A 22 6.47 -18.90 40.34
C ASN A 22 5.10 -18.25 40.54
N VAL A 23 4.62 -18.13 41.78
CA VAL A 23 3.34 -17.46 42.07
C VAL A 23 3.41 -15.97 41.73
N CYS A 24 4.50 -15.29 42.05
CA CYS A 24 4.69 -13.87 41.69
C CYS A 24 4.75 -13.65 40.17
N THR A 25 5.45 -14.51 39.43
CA THR A 25 5.52 -14.41 37.96
C THR A 25 4.17 -14.70 37.30
N LEU A 26 3.42 -15.69 37.80
CA LEU A 26 2.08 -15.98 37.28
C LEU A 26 1.12 -14.82 37.54
N LEU A 27 1.14 -14.24 38.75
CA LEU A 27 0.33 -13.07 39.09
C LEU A 27 0.67 -11.86 38.20
N SER A 28 1.95 -11.59 37.93
CA SER A 28 2.35 -10.49 37.06
C SER A 28 1.92 -10.71 35.61
N CYS A 29 2.02 -11.94 35.08
CA CYS A 29 1.51 -12.30 33.76
C CYS A 29 -0.01 -12.11 33.65
N ILE A 30 -0.78 -12.55 34.67
CA ILE A 30 -2.24 -12.37 34.69
C ILE A 30 -2.61 -10.88 34.69
N ILE A 31 -1.93 -10.06 35.49
CA ILE A 31 -2.16 -8.61 35.54
C ILE A 31 -1.89 -7.98 34.16
N LEU A 32 -0.79 -8.33 33.49
CA LEU A 32 -0.46 -7.80 32.16
C LEU A 32 -1.49 -8.19 31.10
N ILE A 33 -1.99 -9.43 31.11
CA ILE A 33 -3.03 -9.89 30.19
C ILE A 33 -4.34 -9.14 30.45
N CYS A 34 -4.74 -8.99 31.72
CA CYS A 34 -5.95 -8.25 32.10
C CYS A 34 -5.88 -6.77 31.67
N MET A 35 -4.73 -6.12 31.87
CA MET A 35 -4.52 -4.74 31.44
C MET A 35 -4.56 -4.61 29.90
N GLY A 36 -3.95 -5.54 29.17
CA GLY A 36 -3.99 -5.57 27.71
C GLY A 36 -5.43 -5.73 27.17
N ALA A 37 -6.21 -6.64 27.76
CA ALA A 37 -7.61 -6.84 27.40
C ALA A 37 -8.48 -5.61 27.69
N LEU A 38 -8.24 -4.94 28.83
CA LEU A 38 -8.96 -3.73 29.21
C LEU A 38 -8.66 -2.56 28.26
N ILE A 39 -7.39 -2.37 27.88
CA ILE A 39 -6.99 -1.36 26.88
C ILE A 39 -7.65 -1.65 25.54
N PHE A 40 -7.63 -2.91 25.08
CA PHE A 40 -8.27 -3.31 23.83
C PHE A 40 -9.78 -3.03 23.84
N CYS A 41 -10.48 -3.36 24.93
CA CYS A 41 -11.90 -3.05 25.11
C CYS A 41 -12.19 -1.54 25.09
N ILE A 42 -11.34 -0.71 25.70
CA ILE A 42 -11.51 0.75 25.66
C ILE A 42 -11.32 1.27 24.21
N CYS A 43 -10.30 0.79 23.49
CA CYS A 43 -10.05 1.20 22.11
C CYS A 43 -11.18 0.82 21.15
N THR A 44 -11.79 -0.36 21.31
CA THR A 44 -12.94 -0.77 20.50
C THR A 44 -14.18 0.05 20.83
N LEU A 45 -14.45 0.35 22.10
CA LEU A 45 -15.54 1.25 22.51
C LEU A 45 -15.37 2.67 21.94
N LEU A 46 -14.17 3.25 22.02
CA LEU A 46 -13.89 4.57 21.45
C LEU A 46 -14.07 4.60 19.93
N SER A 47 -13.67 3.52 19.23
CA SER A 47 -13.87 3.38 17.79
C SER A 47 -15.35 3.30 17.42
N CYS A 48 -16.15 2.57 18.21
CA CYS A 48 -17.60 2.51 18.06
C CYS A 48 -18.26 3.89 18.25
N ILE A 49 -17.89 4.64 19.30
CA ILE A 49 -18.42 6.00 19.54
C ILE A 49 -18.10 6.93 18.37
N LYS A 50 -16.86 6.90 17.85
CA LYS A 50 -16.46 7.72 16.70
C LYS A 50 -17.28 7.37 15.45
N SER A 51 -17.54 6.09 15.20
CA SER A 51 -18.34 5.64 14.06
C SER A 51 -19.81 6.08 14.13
N GLN A 52 -20.39 6.15 15.33
CA GLN A 52 -21.78 6.60 15.52
C GLN A 52 -21.93 8.10 15.29
N ASN A 53 -20.92 8.91 15.64
CA ASN A 53 -20.96 10.36 15.41
C ASN A 53 -20.89 10.73 13.91
N LEU A 54 -20.16 9.96 13.09
CA LEU A 54 -20.11 10.16 11.64
C LEU A 54 -21.46 9.91 10.94
N ARG A 55 -22.29 9.00 11.46
CA ARG A 55 -23.61 8.72 10.86
C ARG A 55 -24.64 9.83 11.10
N LYS A 56 -24.45 10.70 12.09
CA LYS A 56 -25.40 11.79 12.38
C LYS A 56 -25.21 13.03 11.49
N THR A 57 -24.16 13.09 10.67
CA THR A 57 -23.86 14.23 9.78
C THR A 57 -24.24 13.99 8.31
N LEU A 58 -24.67 12.77 7.97
CA LEU A 58 -25.17 12.41 6.62
C LEU A 58 -26.70 12.27 6.64
N SER A 59 -27.38 13.32 7.10
CA SER A 59 -28.78 13.51 6.73
C SER A 59 -28.81 14.01 5.29
N PRO A 60 -29.54 13.36 4.36
CA PRO A 60 -29.69 13.90 3.01
C PRO A 60 -30.33 15.30 3.08
N PRO A 61 -29.87 16.27 2.29
CA PRO A 61 -30.48 17.60 2.26
C PRO A 61 -31.96 17.45 1.83
N PRO A 62 -32.90 18.09 2.55
CA PRO A 62 -34.30 18.00 2.20
C PRO A 62 -34.59 18.88 0.97
N ASN A 63 -35.35 18.32 0.03
CA ASN A 63 -36.18 19.02 -0.95
C ASN A 63 -35.45 19.82 -2.05
N TRP A 64 -35.16 19.15 -3.17
CA TRP A 64 -34.97 19.81 -4.47
C TRP A 64 -36.30 19.82 -5.21
N PHE A 65 -37.00 20.95 -5.17
CA PHE A 65 -38.10 21.19 -6.11
C PHE A 65 -37.53 21.38 -7.53
N PRO A 66 -38.19 20.87 -8.58
CA PRO A 66 -37.79 21.15 -9.96
C PRO A 66 -38.08 22.62 -10.30
N VAL A 67 -37.02 23.40 -10.52
CA VAL A 67 -37.13 24.76 -11.08
C VAL A 67 -37.34 24.63 -12.60
N PRO A 68 -38.37 25.28 -13.19
CA PRO A 68 -38.56 25.25 -14.64
C PRO A 68 -37.39 25.93 -15.37
N PRO A 69 -37.01 25.45 -16.57
CA PRO A 69 -35.88 26.00 -17.32
C PRO A 69 -36.13 27.47 -17.71
N PRO A 70 -35.11 28.34 -17.64
CA PRO A 70 -35.22 29.71 -18.12
C PRO A 70 -35.45 29.76 -19.64
N PRO A 71 -36.14 30.79 -20.15
CA PRO A 71 -36.35 30.96 -21.59
C PRO A 71 -35.01 31.11 -22.33
N PRO A 72 -34.91 30.63 -23.59
CA PRO A 72 -33.68 30.69 -24.36
C PRO A 72 -33.29 32.15 -24.67
N PRO A 73 -31.99 32.49 -24.57
CA PRO A 73 -31.52 33.83 -24.91
C PRO A 73 -31.66 34.12 -26.40
N PRO A 74 -31.88 35.39 -26.79
CA PRO A 74 -31.95 35.79 -28.18
C PRO A 74 -30.64 35.52 -28.94
N PRO A 75 -30.70 35.22 -30.25
CA PRO A 75 -29.51 34.95 -31.05
C PRO A 75 -28.58 36.18 -31.11
N PRO A 76 -27.26 36.00 -30.92
CA PRO A 76 -26.31 37.10 -31.00
C PRO A 76 -26.17 37.63 -32.44
N PRO A 77 -25.90 38.93 -32.61
CA PRO A 77 -25.63 39.52 -33.92
C PRO A 77 -24.35 38.92 -34.54
N PRO A 78 -24.29 38.81 -35.88
CA PRO A 78 -23.12 38.27 -36.58
C PRO A 78 -21.90 39.15 -36.32
N THR A 79 -20.89 38.57 -35.67
CA THR A 79 -19.62 39.22 -35.36
C THR A 79 -18.74 39.20 -36.63
N PRO A 80 -18.12 40.32 -37.03
CA PRO A 80 -17.24 40.35 -38.19
C PRO A 80 -15.99 39.49 -37.96
N PHE A 81 -15.60 38.75 -39.01
CA PHE A 81 -14.38 37.96 -39.11
C PHE A 81 -13.17 38.73 -38.56
N GLN A 82 -12.70 38.35 -37.39
CA GLN A 82 -11.38 38.71 -36.89
C GLN A 82 -10.46 37.50 -36.90
N THR A 83 -9.44 37.64 -37.74
CA THR A 83 -8.16 36.93 -37.81
C THR A 83 -7.75 36.18 -36.55
N SER A 84 -7.42 34.91 -36.78
CA SER A 84 -6.68 33.96 -35.95
C SER A 84 -5.82 34.57 -34.84
N PRO A 85 -6.02 34.18 -33.57
CA PRO A 85 -4.95 34.27 -32.59
C PRO A 85 -4.04 33.07 -32.77
N THR A 86 -2.85 33.38 -33.27
CA THR A 86 -1.60 32.65 -33.12
C THR A 86 -1.56 31.80 -31.85
N LEU A 87 -1.44 30.50 -32.09
CA LEU A 87 -0.88 29.44 -31.27
C LEU A 87 0.10 29.95 -30.17
N VAL A 88 -0.40 30.32 -28.99
CA VAL A 88 0.43 30.44 -27.78
C VAL A 88 0.66 29.03 -27.26
N LYS A 89 1.57 28.33 -27.93
CA LYS A 89 2.13 27.05 -27.51
C LYS A 89 3.33 27.34 -26.61
N SER A 90 3.10 27.83 -25.39
CA SER A 90 4.18 27.99 -24.41
C SER A 90 3.62 28.45 -23.06
N GLN A 91 3.68 27.54 -22.09
CA GLN A 91 3.60 27.78 -20.64
C GLN A 91 2.21 27.97 -20.01
N LEU A 92 2.02 27.25 -18.89
CA LEU A 92 0.80 27.06 -18.08
C LEU A 92 -0.23 26.12 -18.75
N LEU A 93 -0.65 25.00 -18.15
CA LEU A 93 -0.95 24.81 -16.73
C LEU A 93 -0.52 23.40 -16.27
N ALA A 94 0.14 23.32 -15.12
CA ALA A 94 0.28 22.08 -14.35
C ALA A 94 -1.06 21.57 -13.76
N PHE A 95 -2.16 22.24 -14.08
CA PHE A 95 -3.51 21.96 -13.61
C PHE A 95 -4.49 22.25 -14.76
N SER A 96 -4.90 21.19 -15.47
CA SER A 96 -6.01 21.24 -16.43
C SER A 96 -7.31 21.61 -15.70
N ASP A 97 -8.21 22.32 -16.37
CA ASP A 97 -9.55 22.66 -15.85
C ASP A 97 -10.26 21.38 -15.35
N ALA A 98 -10.69 21.40 -14.09
CA ALA A 98 -11.17 20.24 -13.34
C ALA A 98 -12.60 19.78 -13.72
N THR A 99 -13.04 20.03 -14.96
CA THR A 99 -14.38 19.68 -15.45
C THR A 99 -14.47 18.28 -16.05
N VAL A 100 -13.32 17.62 -16.27
CA VAL A 100 -13.24 16.25 -16.79
C VAL A 100 -12.95 15.31 -15.63
N ASP A 101 -13.83 14.34 -15.41
CA ASP A 101 -13.62 13.28 -14.41
C ASP A 101 -12.32 12.51 -14.73
N PRO A 102 -11.45 12.30 -13.74
CA PRO A 102 -10.25 11.50 -13.93
C PRO A 102 -10.60 10.09 -14.43
N TYR A 103 -9.86 9.62 -15.42
CA TYR A 103 -10.00 8.26 -15.93
C TYR A 103 -9.51 7.26 -14.89
N ALA A 104 -10.35 6.26 -14.59
CA ALA A 104 -10.06 5.15 -13.70
C ALA A 104 -10.00 3.85 -14.52
N PRO A 105 -8.80 3.33 -14.83
CA PRO A 105 -8.65 2.10 -15.62
C PRO A 105 -9.34 0.91 -14.96
N THR A 106 -10.09 0.17 -15.79
CA THR A 106 -10.76 -1.06 -15.39
C THR A 106 -10.28 -2.24 -16.23
N ILE A 107 -10.52 -3.43 -15.72
CA ILE A 107 -10.31 -4.72 -16.39
C ILE A 107 -11.55 -5.57 -16.18
N TYR A 108 -11.94 -6.29 -17.22
CA TYR A 108 -13.04 -7.24 -17.15
C TYR A 108 -12.59 -8.54 -16.49
N VAL A 109 -13.23 -8.92 -15.39
CA VAL A 109 -12.96 -10.18 -14.67
C VAL A 109 -14.28 -10.78 -14.22
N GLU A 110 -14.52 -12.02 -14.64
CA GLU A 110 -15.71 -12.80 -14.25
C GLU A 110 -15.87 -12.83 -12.72
N ASP A 111 -17.11 -12.74 -12.25
CA ASP A 111 -17.45 -12.69 -10.82
C ASP A 111 -16.86 -13.85 -10.01
N ARG A 112 -16.85 -15.07 -10.59
CA ARG A 112 -16.25 -16.25 -9.98
C ARG A 112 -14.75 -16.08 -9.78
N LEU A 113 -14.03 -15.67 -10.83
CA LEU A 113 -12.60 -15.43 -10.80
C LEU A 113 -12.26 -14.29 -9.83
N TRP A 114 -12.98 -13.18 -9.91
CA TRP A 114 -12.85 -12.03 -9.01
C TRP A 114 -12.98 -12.43 -7.53
N THR A 115 -14.01 -13.20 -7.20
CA THR A 115 -14.23 -13.68 -5.83
C THR A 115 -13.11 -14.62 -5.39
N SER A 116 -12.65 -15.50 -6.28
CA SER A 116 -11.58 -16.45 -5.96
C SER A 116 -10.22 -15.82 -5.69
N ILE A 117 -9.94 -14.64 -6.26
CA ILE A 117 -8.70 -13.89 -5.99
C ILE A 117 -8.81 -12.97 -4.76
N GLY A 118 -9.96 -12.94 -4.08
CA GLY A 118 -10.19 -12.16 -2.85
C GLY A 118 -11.02 -10.89 -3.06
N GLY A 119 -11.59 -10.70 -4.25
CA GLY A 119 -12.54 -9.65 -4.54
C GLY A 119 -13.90 -9.87 -3.88
N HIS A 120 -14.64 -8.79 -3.67
CA HIS A 120 -16.05 -8.84 -3.25
C HIS A 120 -16.94 -8.57 -4.48
N SER A 121 -17.94 -9.41 -4.75
CA SER A 121 -18.85 -9.17 -5.87
C SER A 121 -19.63 -7.86 -5.65
N VAL A 122 -19.52 -6.96 -6.63
CA VAL A 122 -20.18 -5.63 -6.64
C VAL A 122 -21.17 -5.49 -7.80
N GLY A 123 -21.58 -6.59 -8.44
CA GLY A 123 -22.63 -6.60 -9.47
C GLY A 123 -22.21 -6.04 -10.85
N THR A 124 -20.93 -5.73 -11.05
CA THR A 124 -20.33 -5.35 -12.34
C THR A 124 -19.14 -6.26 -12.63
N GLU A 125 -18.87 -6.62 -13.88
CA GLU A 125 -17.69 -7.42 -14.23
C GLU A 125 -16.43 -6.55 -14.48
N GLU A 126 -16.62 -5.23 -14.61
CA GLU A 126 -15.52 -4.27 -14.63
C GLU A 126 -14.97 -4.05 -13.23
N ARG A 127 -13.67 -4.27 -13.07
CA ARG A 127 -12.93 -4.17 -11.81
C ARG A 127 -11.84 -3.11 -11.89
N PRO A 128 -11.55 -2.38 -10.80
CA PRO A 128 -10.41 -1.46 -10.78
C PRO A 128 -9.11 -2.22 -11.07
N LEU A 129 -8.32 -1.71 -12.03
CA LEU A 129 -7.11 -2.37 -12.52
C LEU A 129 -6.11 -2.68 -11.40
N GLY A 130 -5.78 -1.67 -10.58
CA GLY A 130 -4.82 -1.81 -9.47
C GLY A 130 -5.23 -2.84 -8.44
N LYS A 131 -6.51 -2.84 -8.03
CA LYS A 131 -7.03 -3.82 -7.07
C LYS A 131 -7.04 -5.23 -7.63
N THR A 132 -7.34 -5.38 -8.91
CA THR A 132 -7.33 -6.67 -9.58
C THR A 132 -5.92 -7.27 -9.62
N ALA A 133 -4.92 -6.46 -10.00
CA ALA A 133 -3.53 -6.89 -10.00
C ALA A 133 -3.03 -7.24 -8.59
N MET A 134 -3.38 -6.44 -7.59
CA MET A 134 -3.09 -6.70 -6.17
C MET A 134 -3.64 -8.06 -5.72
N PHE A 135 -4.94 -8.31 -5.95
CA PHE A 135 -5.59 -9.56 -5.57
C PHE A 135 -5.03 -10.77 -6.31
N ALA A 136 -4.80 -10.65 -7.62
CA ALA A 136 -4.19 -11.72 -8.42
C ALA A 136 -2.78 -12.07 -7.92
N ALA A 137 -1.93 -11.07 -7.67
CA ALA A 137 -0.58 -11.27 -7.15
C ALA A 137 -0.58 -11.91 -5.75
N HIS A 138 -1.46 -11.47 -4.86
CA HIS A 138 -1.61 -12.06 -3.53
C HIS A 138 -2.07 -13.52 -3.63
N SER A 139 -3.08 -13.80 -4.45
CA SER A 139 -3.61 -15.13 -4.66
C SER A 139 -2.52 -16.10 -5.15
N LEU A 140 -1.78 -15.75 -6.22
CA LEU A 140 -0.67 -16.56 -6.75
C LEU A 140 0.42 -16.86 -5.71
N ARG A 141 0.62 -15.97 -4.75
CA ARG A 141 1.56 -16.21 -3.65
C ARG A 141 1.04 -17.20 -2.63
N GLU A 142 -0.22 -17.09 -2.23
CA GLU A 142 -0.85 -18.08 -1.35
C GLU A 142 -0.89 -19.46 -2.01
N HIS A 143 -1.00 -19.53 -3.35
CA HIS A 143 -0.80 -20.77 -4.11
C HIS A 143 0.57 -21.39 -3.85
N LYS A 144 1.63 -20.61 -4.04
CA LYS A 144 3.03 -21.07 -3.85
C LYS A 144 3.33 -21.49 -2.40
N ARG A 145 2.53 -21.02 -1.44
CA ARG A 145 2.60 -21.39 -0.02
C ARG A 145 1.80 -22.65 0.33
N GLY A 146 1.00 -23.18 -0.59
CA GLY A 146 0.09 -24.30 -0.33
C GLY A 146 -1.20 -23.91 0.40
N ASN A 147 -1.48 -22.62 0.54
CA ASN A 147 -2.67 -22.08 1.24
C ASN A 147 -3.86 -21.81 0.30
N TRP A 148 -3.85 -22.35 -0.91
CA TRP A 148 -4.88 -22.09 -1.90
C TRP A 148 -6.17 -22.84 -1.58
N THR A 149 -7.24 -22.11 -1.31
CA THR A 149 -8.52 -22.70 -0.88
C THR A 149 -9.54 -22.88 -2.02
N PHE A 150 -9.39 -22.17 -3.14
CA PHE A 150 -10.38 -22.14 -4.21
C PHE A 150 -10.11 -23.20 -5.29
N ARG A 151 -10.79 -24.35 -5.19
CA ARG A 151 -10.61 -25.48 -6.13
C ARG A 151 -11.02 -25.19 -7.57
N GLU A 152 -11.86 -24.19 -7.74
CA GLU A 152 -12.48 -23.87 -9.02
C GLU A 152 -11.59 -23.00 -9.92
N THR A 153 -10.66 -22.25 -9.35
CA THR A 153 -9.81 -21.32 -10.13
C THR A 153 -8.42 -21.90 -10.24
N THR A 154 -7.91 -21.98 -11.47
CA THR A 154 -6.57 -22.45 -11.74
C THR A 154 -5.54 -21.32 -11.55
N PRO A 155 -4.29 -21.64 -11.16
CA PRO A 155 -3.22 -20.64 -11.11
C PRO A 155 -2.99 -19.94 -12.46
N ASP A 156 -3.16 -20.68 -13.56
CA ASP A 156 -2.96 -20.16 -14.93
C ASP A 156 -3.96 -19.06 -15.28
N GLU A 157 -5.23 -19.20 -14.89
CA GLU A 157 -6.25 -18.16 -15.06
C GLU A 157 -5.89 -16.88 -14.29
N VAL A 158 -5.39 -17.02 -13.06
CA VAL A 158 -4.97 -15.86 -12.24
C VAL A 158 -3.71 -15.21 -12.80
N GLU A 159 -2.77 -16.00 -13.31
CA GLU A 159 -1.58 -15.49 -13.99
C GLU A 159 -1.93 -14.75 -15.29
N GLN A 160 -2.92 -15.22 -16.04
CA GLN A 160 -3.45 -14.53 -17.21
C GLN A 160 -4.07 -13.18 -16.85
N VAL A 161 -4.88 -13.11 -15.78
CA VAL A 161 -5.45 -11.84 -15.29
C VAL A 161 -4.36 -10.87 -14.87
N LEU A 162 -3.35 -11.34 -14.12
CA LEU A 162 -2.23 -10.50 -13.70
C LEU A 162 -1.44 -9.97 -14.90
N ARG A 163 -1.16 -10.82 -15.88
CA ARG A 163 -0.48 -10.43 -17.12
C ARG A 163 -1.27 -9.37 -17.88
N LEU A 164 -2.57 -9.59 -18.09
CA LEU A 164 -3.43 -8.63 -18.78
C LEU A 164 -3.47 -7.28 -18.02
N ALA A 165 -3.54 -7.32 -16.68
CA ALA A 165 -3.52 -6.11 -15.88
C ALA A 165 -2.21 -5.33 -16.03
N ARG A 166 -1.06 -6.03 -16.09
CA ARG A 166 0.26 -5.44 -16.36
C ARG A 166 0.30 -4.79 -17.74
N ASP A 167 -0.19 -5.47 -18.76
CA ASP A 167 -0.20 -4.97 -20.15
C ASP A 167 -1.08 -3.71 -20.29
N ILE A 168 -2.27 -3.70 -19.67
CA ILE A 168 -3.14 -2.51 -19.63
C ILE A 168 -2.44 -1.37 -18.89
N ALA A 169 -1.83 -1.63 -17.73
CA ALA A 169 -1.14 -0.60 -16.96
C ALA A 169 0.05 0.01 -17.74
N ALA A 170 0.82 -0.82 -18.45
CA ALA A 170 1.88 -0.35 -19.34
C ALA A 170 1.31 0.53 -20.45
N GLY A 171 0.26 0.08 -21.14
CA GLY A 171 -0.41 0.85 -22.18
C GLY A 171 -0.98 2.19 -21.69
N CYS A 172 -1.49 2.26 -20.46
CA CYS A 172 -1.95 3.52 -19.87
C CYS A 172 -0.80 4.48 -19.54
N LEU A 173 0.33 3.97 -19.05
CA LEU A 173 1.49 4.79 -18.68
C LEU A 173 2.29 5.27 -19.90
N ASP A 174 2.33 4.50 -20.98
CA ASP A 174 3.12 4.80 -22.18
C ASP A 174 2.42 5.78 -23.14
N LYS A 175 1.08 5.97 -23.01
CA LYS A 175 0.24 6.87 -23.85
C LYS A 175 0.51 8.38 -23.71
N LYS A 176 1.71 8.77 -23.30
CA LYS A 176 2.12 10.12 -22.91
C LYS A 176 2.01 11.20 -24.02
N ASN A 177 1.71 10.84 -25.27
CA ASN A 177 1.88 11.72 -26.43
C ASN A 177 0.69 11.82 -27.41
N GLU A 178 -0.46 11.20 -27.12
CA GLU A 178 -1.63 11.37 -27.99
C GLU A 178 -2.42 12.62 -27.60
N THR A 179 -3.00 13.30 -28.61
CA THR A 179 -3.76 14.54 -28.52
C THR A 179 -4.98 14.48 -27.58
N ASN A 180 -5.32 13.30 -27.06
CA ASN A 180 -6.42 12.99 -26.15
C ASN A 180 -5.93 12.25 -24.88
N GLY A 181 -4.78 12.63 -24.31
CA GLY A 181 -4.24 11.99 -23.11
C GLY A 181 -5.27 11.92 -21.96
N TYR A 182 -5.40 10.75 -21.35
CA TYR A 182 -6.26 10.58 -20.18
C TYR A 182 -5.69 11.34 -18.98
N LEU A 183 -6.57 12.02 -18.23
CA LEU A 183 -6.23 12.60 -16.93
C LEU A 183 -6.37 11.51 -15.87
N TYR A 184 -5.29 11.22 -15.15
CA TYR A 184 -5.28 10.25 -14.06
C TYR A 184 -5.14 10.96 -12.72
N THR A 185 -5.79 10.44 -11.68
CA THR A 185 -5.44 10.87 -10.33
C THR A 185 -4.03 10.40 -9.96
N PRO A 186 -3.34 11.11 -9.07
CA PRO A 186 -2.03 10.69 -8.59
C PRO A 186 -2.02 9.27 -7.97
N GLU A 187 -3.11 8.85 -7.33
CA GLU A 187 -3.31 7.48 -6.83
C GLU A 187 -3.38 6.46 -7.97
N THR A 188 -4.19 6.74 -8.99
CA THR A 188 -4.35 5.85 -10.15
C THR A 188 -3.03 5.65 -10.89
N VAL A 189 -2.21 6.70 -11.04
CA VAL A 189 -0.88 6.58 -11.64
C VAL A 189 0.00 5.61 -10.86
N ARG A 190 -0.06 5.61 -9.53
CA ARG A 190 0.73 4.70 -8.69
C ARG A 190 0.25 3.28 -8.76
N ASP A 191 -1.05 3.07 -8.71
CA ASP A 191 -1.63 1.76 -8.88
C ASP A 191 -1.19 1.15 -10.21
N MET A 192 -1.16 1.94 -11.28
CA MET A 192 -0.63 1.50 -12.58
C MET A 192 0.87 1.24 -12.55
N GLN A 193 1.67 2.11 -11.92
CA GLN A 193 3.13 1.89 -11.80
C GLN A 193 3.45 0.62 -11.02
N LEU A 194 2.81 0.42 -9.87
CA LEU A 194 2.94 -0.79 -9.06
C LEU A 194 2.46 -2.01 -9.83
N THR A 195 1.29 -1.93 -10.48
CA THR A 195 0.74 -3.01 -11.30
C THR A 195 1.70 -3.41 -12.40
N ARG A 196 2.16 -2.47 -13.23
CA ARG A 196 3.11 -2.70 -14.33
C ARG A 196 4.36 -3.46 -13.85
N ASN A 197 4.89 -3.06 -12.70
CA ASN A 197 6.14 -3.56 -12.16
C ASN A 197 6.00 -4.77 -11.21
N LEU A 198 4.81 -5.38 -11.10
CA LEU A 198 4.65 -6.63 -10.35
C LEU A 198 5.49 -7.75 -10.99
N GLY A 199 6.38 -8.34 -10.20
CA GLY A 199 7.34 -9.34 -10.66
C GLY A 199 8.66 -8.76 -11.20
N ASP A 200 8.77 -7.44 -11.29
CA ASP A 200 9.98 -6.75 -11.79
C ASP A 200 10.86 -6.26 -10.63
N LYS A 201 12.09 -5.85 -10.96
CA LYS A 201 13.04 -5.32 -10.00
C LYS A 201 12.72 -3.86 -9.65
N ILE A 202 12.75 -3.57 -8.36
CA ILE A 202 12.55 -2.23 -7.80
C ILE A 202 13.64 -1.93 -6.76
N LYS A 203 13.87 -0.64 -6.53
CA LYS A 203 14.74 -0.13 -5.47
C LYS A 203 13.90 0.75 -4.55
N VAL A 204 13.85 0.43 -3.26
CA VAL A 204 13.02 1.12 -2.27
C VAL A 204 13.87 1.65 -1.13
N TYR A 205 13.63 2.90 -0.71
CA TYR A 205 14.33 3.50 0.42
C TYR A 205 13.66 3.09 1.73
N SER A 206 14.38 2.34 2.57
CA SER A 206 13.89 1.86 3.87
C SER A 206 15.03 1.72 4.86
N LEU A 207 14.77 2.03 6.14
CA LEU A 207 15.77 1.96 7.21
C LEU A 207 17.06 2.77 6.90
N GLY A 208 16.91 3.94 6.28
CA GLY A 208 18.04 4.84 5.97
C GLY A 208 18.91 4.40 4.79
N ARG A 209 18.50 3.41 4.01
CA ARG A 209 19.24 2.96 2.82
C ARG A 209 18.32 2.51 1.70
N TRP A 210 18.87 2.42 0.50
CA TRP A 210 18.19 1.78 -0.61
C TRP A 210 18.32 0.26 -0.57
N ILE A 211 17.21 -0.42 -0.82
CA ILE A 211 17.10 -1.86 -0.86
C ILE A 211 16.60 -2.27 -2.25
N LYS A 212 17.33 -3.16 -2.92
CA LYS A 212 16.97 -3.70 -4.24
C LYS A 212 16.29 -5.06 -4.09
N GLY A 213 15.26 -5.31 -4.87
CA GLY A 213 14.54 -6.58 -4.86
C GLY A 213 13.44 -6.66 -5.91
N THR A 214 12.73 -7.78 -5.95
CA THR A 214 11.59 -8.00 -6.84
C THR A 214 10.29 -7.65 -6.13
N LEU A 215 9.45 -6.81 -6.74
CA LEU A 215 8.11 -6.50 -6.22
C LEU A 215 7.22 -7.73 -6.35
N LEU A 216 6.86 -8.36 -5.24
CA LEU A 216 6.03 -9.57 -5.23
C LEU A 216 4.54 -9.26 -5.16
N ALA A 217 4.17 -8.27 -4.36
CA ALA A 217 2.80 -7.83 -4.14
C ALA A 217 2.82 -6.42 -3.55
N PHE A 218 1.69 -5.74 -3.61
CA PHE A 218 1.46 -4.53 -2.84
C PHE A 218 0.06 -4.59 -2.22
N SER A 219 -0.18 -3.82 -1.17
CA SER A 219 -1.53 -3.54 -0.69
C SER A 219 -1.76 -2.05 -0.49
N ASP A 220 -2.99 -1.61 -0.73
CA ASP A 220 -3.42 -0.25 -0.47
C ASP A 220 -4.22 -0.17 0.83
N SER A 221 -3.98 0.90 1.57
CA SER A 221 -4.87 1.38 2.62
C SER A 221 -5.06 2.88 2.40
N ASN A 222 -6.10 3.45 3.00
CA ASN A 222 -6.45 4.87 2.79
C ASN A 222 -5.28 5.86 2.99
N THR A 223 -4.24 5.50 3.74
CA THR A 223 -3.12 6.40 4.06
C THR A 223 -1.74 5.86 3.69
N GLN A 224 -1.64 4.60 3.26
CA GLN A 224 -0.37 3.90 3.14
C GLN A 224 -0.45 2.72 2.17
N TYR A 225 0.59 2.58 1.36
CA TYR A 225 0.90 1.38 0.60
C TYR A 225 1.81 0.46 1.43
N SER A 226 1.62 -0.84 1.33
CA SER A 226 2.56 -1.84 1.85
C SER A 226 3.12 -2.63 0.68
N LEU A 227 4.42 -2.48 0.41
CA LEU A 227 5.09 -3.20 -0.66
C LEU A 227 5.73 -4.47 -0.11
N GLU A 228 5.49 -5.61 -0.74
CA GLU A 228 6.19 -6.84 -0.42
C GLU A 228 7.29 -7.09 -1.44
N ILE A 229 8.53 -7.18 -0.95
CA ILE A 229 9.72 -7.18 -1.80
C ILE A 229 10.56 -8.41 -1.48
N ARG A 230 10.85 -9.23 -2.50
CA ARG A 230 11.85 -10.29 -2.41
C ARG A 230 13.24 -9.68 -2.59
N LEU A 231 14.08 -9.79 -1.58
CA LEU A 231 15.43 -9.26 -1.63
C LEU A 231 16.33 -10.12 -2.52
N GLU A 232 17.22 -9.47 -3.28
CA GLU A 232 18.29 -10.17 -4.01
C GLU A 232 19.28 -10.82 -3.04
N LYS A 233 19.57 -10.13 -1.93
CA LYS A 233 20.38 -10.62 -0.81
C LYS A 233 19.57 -10.57 0.46
N ALA A 234 19.47 -11.71 1.16
CA ALA A 234 18.74 -11.79 2.42
C ALA A 234 19.29 -10.77 3.44
N LEU A 235 18.38 -10.06 4.10
CA LEU A 235 18.71 -9.10 5.14
C LEU A 235 18.34 -9.70 6.49
N ASN A 236 19.32 -9.89 7.37
CA ASN A 236 19.11 -10.53 8.68
C ASN A 236 18.41 -11.90 8.57
N GLY A 237 18.75 -12.67 7.53
CA GLY A 237 18.13 -13.96 7.25
C GLY A 237 16.74 -13.89 6.59
N LEU A 238 16.17 -12.71 6.40
CA LEU A 238 14.89 -12.52 5.73
C LEU A 238 15.11 -12.32 4.22
N SER A 239 14.49 -13.17 3.40
CA SER A 239 14.49 -13.05 1.94
C SER A 239 13.35 -12.19 1.40
N VAL A 240 12.38 -11.86 2.26
CA VAL A 240 11.21 -11.04 1.93
C VAL A 240 11.01 -10.01 3.03
N ILE A 241 10.77 -8.76 2.63
CA ILE A 241 10.44 -7.66 3.54
C ILE A 241 9.13 -7.00 3.13
N HIS A 242 8.48 -6.36 4.11
CA HIS A 242 7.34 -5.51 3.89
C HIS A 242 7.75 -4.06 4.12
N VAL A 243 7.60 -3.22 3.10
CA VAL A 243 7.98 -1.80 3.17
C VAL A 243 6.72 -0.94 3.16
N PRO A 244 6.37 -0.34 4.31
CA PRO A 244 5.28 0.62 4.37
C PRO A 244 5.70 1.96 3.74
N ILE A 245 4.88 2.51 2.85
CA ILE A 245 5.10 3.79 2.18
C ILE A 245 3.85 4.65 2.37
N ARG A 246 3.98 5.77 3.09
CA ARG A 246 2.82 6.66 3.26
C ARG A 246 2.50 7.35 1.94
N THR A 247 1.22 7.38 1.61
CA THR A 247 0.70 7.99 0.37
C THR A 247 1.17 9.45 0.23
N ARG A 248 1.18 10.21 1.33
CA ARG A 248 1.65 11.60 1.36
C ARG A 248 3.15 11.73 1.08
N GLU A 249 3.97 10.87 1.66
CA GLU A 249 5.43 10.92 1.49
C GLU A 249 5.78 10.72 0.02
N TRP A 250 5.19 9.70 -0.60
CA TRP A 250 5.37 9.44 -2.01
C TRP A 250 4.88 10.63 -2.88
N PHE A 251 3.86 11.41 -2.45
CA PHE A 251 3.31 12.52 -3.26
C PHE A 251 4.20 13.76 -3.23
N GLN A 252 5.03 13.89 -2.21
CA GLN A 252 5.94 15.03 -2.05
C GLN A 252 7.21 14.89 -2.91
N GLY A 253 7.23 13.97 -3.88
CA GLY A 253 8.39 13.73 -4.72
C GLY A 253 9.54 13.03 -3.99
N SER A 254 9.28 12.45 -2.81
CA SER A 254 10.27 11.57 -2.19
C SER A 254 10.46 10.37 -3.13
N GLU A 255 11.68 10.18 -3.62
CA GLU A 255 12.01 9.12 -4.59
C GLU A 255 11.91 7.71 -3.99
N LEU A 256 11.09 7.47 -2.94
CA LEU A 256 11.09 6.28 -2.10
C LEU A 256 11.02 4.96 -2.87
N VAL A 257 10.47 4.96 -4.08
CA VAL A 257 10.45 3.81 -4.98
C VAL A 257 11.02 4.23 -6.33
N LYS A 258 12.04 3.49 -6.78
CA LYS A 258 12.57 3.55 -8.14
C LYS A 258 12.27 2.21 -8.83
N PHE A 259 11.56 2.28 -9.94
CA PHE A 259 11.33 1.13 -10.82
C PHE A 259 12.55 1.00 -11.73
N LEU A 260 13.19 -0.17 -11.72
CA LEU A 260 14.41 -0.39 -12.49
C LEU A 260 14.02 -0.95 -13.85
N ASP A 261 14.40 -0.27 -14.93
CA ASP A 261 14.23 -0.81 -16.26
C ASP A 261 15.11 -2.06 -16.41
N CYS A 262 14.60 -3.08 -17.11
CA CYS A 262 15.32 -4.34 -17.30
C CYS A 262 16.70 -4.17 -17.97
N ALA A 263 16.91 -3.05 -18.69
CA ALA A 263 18.18 -2.72 -19.34
C ALA A 263 19.28 -2.27 -18.37
N ASP A 264 18.93 -1.69 -17.22
CA ASP A 264 19.88 -1.08 -16.27
C ASP A 264 20.31 -2.06 -15.15
N CYS A 265 20.17 -3.37 -15.39
CA CYS A 265 20.57 -4.39 -14.43
C CYS A 265 22.10 -4.58 -14.30
N SER A 266 22.92 -3.76 -14.97
CA SER A 266 24.37 -3.81 -14.79
C SER A 266 24.73 -3.35 -13.38
N ASP A 267 25.27 -4.28 -12.57
CA ASP A 267 25.62 -4.13 -11.16
C ASP A 267 26.73 -3.09 -10.93
N SER A 268 26.43 -1.80 -11.08
CA SER A 268 27.25 -0.73 -10.53
C SER A 268 26.98 -0.61 -9.02
N ASP A 269 27.41 -1.63 -8.27
CA ASP A 269 27.48 -1.63 -6.79
C ASP A 269 28.44 -0.55 -6.24
N ALA A 270 29.02 0.29 -7.10
CA ALA A 270 29.97 1.33 -6.75
C ALA A 270 29.36 2.49 -5.94
N ASP A 271 28.04 2.72 -6.00
CA ASP A 271 27.43 3.96 -5.49
C ASP A 271 26.93 3.91 -4.02
N MET A 272 27.02 2.76 -3.34
CA MET A 272 26.55 2.65 -1.94
C MET A 272 27.68 2.73 -0.91
N ALA A 273 28.94 2.81 -1.35
CA ALA A 273 30.10 2.92 -0.46
C ALA A 273 30.41 4.38 -0.03
N GLU A 274 29.81 5.39 -0.68
CA GLU A 274 30.24 6.79 -0.48
C GLU A 274 29.42 7.59 0.56
N VAL A 275 28.30 7.05 1.07
CA VAL A 275 27.44 7.79 2.03
C VAL A 275 27.75 7.46 3.51
N VAL A 276 28.66 6.51 3.79
CA VAL A 276 29.02 6.13 5.19
C VAL A 276 30.33 6.77 5.67
N LYS A 277 30.90 7.74 4.94
CA LYS A 277 32.13 8.45 5.35
C LYS A 277 31.96 9.80 6.04
N VAL A 278 30.74 10.23 6.38
CA VAL A 278 30.49 11.58 6.95
C VAL A 278 30.20 11.58 8.47
N VAL A 279 30.29 10.43 9.17
CA VAL A 279 30.17 10.41 10.63
C VAL A 279 31.29 9.57 11.23
N LYS A 280 32.52 10.04 11.10
CA LYS A 280 33.69 9.51 11.82
C LYS A 280 34.79 10.55 12.00
N GLU A 281 34.41 11.79 12.30
CA GLU A 281 35.33 12.83 12.79
C GLU A 281 34.55 13.67 13.81
N GLU A 282 34.45 13.18 15.04
CA GLU A 282 34.25 13.98 16.27
C GLU A 282 34.21 13.02 17.47
N GLU A 283 35.33 12.34 17.73
CA GLU A 283 35.58 11.77 19.07
C GLU A 283 37.10 11.61 19.26
N GLU A 284 37.80 12.74 19.27
CA GLU A 284 39.14 12.81 19.86
C GLU A 284 39.24 14.12 20.65
N PHE A 285 38.69 14.11 21.86
CA PHE A 285 39.07 15.05 22.90
C PHE A 285 39.31 14.27 24.19
N THR A 286 40.59 14.00 24.44
CA THR A 286 41.17 13.71 25.77
C THR A 286 42.40 14.61 25.93
N PRO A 287 42.86 14.94 27.15
CA PRO A 287 42.54 14.34 28.45
C PRO A 287 41.76 15.23 29.44
#